data_AF-A0A0M3IVW3-F1
#
_entry.id   AF-A0A0M3IVW3-F1
#
_cell.length_a   1.000
_cell.length_b   1.000
_cell.length_c   1.000
_cell.angle_alpha   90.00
_cell.angle_beta   90.00
_cell.angle_gamma   90.00
#
_symmetry.space_group_name_H-M   'P 1'
#
loop_
_entity.id
_entity.type
_entity.pdbx_description
1 polymer ?
#
loop_
_entity_poly.entity_id
_entity_poly.type
_entity_poly.pdbx_seq_one_letter_code
_entity_poly.pdbx_strand_id
1 'polypeptide(L)'
;MENILFIEKAKQLFVKIFIRKRRWLLVERLNFANISRDLLPLFDELNKVGLVESGRAGLTNLSEAIHLLHVPSLKLVAKKFQININAGKLDICRKLLKLSQQKNVFGATNATRMLQVVREHLGPCYRIVENVWRFFNAVFTLYSPCDMSSSLLLDQPTVNLASQLLYIMAKELEADIADAMGRAKWTDVYNGALKARNIFLEVDIEYRLICEAIPPHLRRFTDLWVYTR
;
A
#
# COMPACT_ATOMS: atom_id res chain seq x y z
N MET A 1 13.44 -21.88 -22.72
CA MET A 1 14.08 -20.54 -22.66
C MET A 1 13.06 -19.42 -22.53
N GLU A 2 11.98 -19.39 -23.33
CA GLU A 2 10.98 -18.31 -23.27
C GLU A 2 10.30 -18.12 -21.90
N ASN A 3 9.97 -19.22 -21.20
CA ASN A 3 9.34 -19.15 -19.87
C ASN A 3 10.26 -18.53 -18.80
N ILE A 4 11.58 -18.78 -18.88
CA ILE A 4 12.56 -18.18 -17.95
C ILE A 4 12.65 -16.67 -18.18
N LEU A 5 12.68 -16.24 -19.45
CA LEU A 5 12.71 -14.82 -19.80
C LEU A 5 11.42 -14.10 -19.38
N PHE A 6 10.27 -14.78 -19.45
CA PHE A 6 8.99 -14.25 -19.01
C PHE A 6 8.97 -14.01 -17.49
N ILE A 7 9.40 -15.01 -16.71
CA ILE A 7 9.52 -14.89 -15.25
C ILE A 7 10.47 -13.76 -14.85
N GLU A 8 11.60 -13.61 -15.54
CA GLU A 8 12.54 -12.50 -15.28
C GLU A 8 11.92 -11.12 -15.54
N LYS A 9 11.12 -10.98 -16.61
CA LYS A 9 10.38 -9.74 -16.87
C LYS A 9 9.32 -9.45 -15.79
N ALA A 10 8.65 -10.48 -15.27
CA ALA A 10 7.69 -10.32 -14.18
C ALA A 10 8.37 -9.90 -12.87
N LYS A 11 9.54 -10.47 -12.54
CA LYS A 11 10.37 -10.03 -11.41
C LYS A 11 10.81 -8.57 -11.56
N GLN A 12 11.30 -8.18 -12.74
CA GLN A 12 11.68 -6.80 -13.01
C GLN A 12 10.51 -5.83 -12.86
N LEU A 13 9.32 -6.22 -13.36
CA LEU A 13 8.09 -5.45 -13.19
C LEU A 13 7.75 -5.29 -11.70
N PHE A 14 7.78 -6.39 -10.94
CA PHE A 14 7.53 -6.39 -9.50
C PHE A 14 8.44 -5.42 -8.76
N VAL A 15 9.75 -5.46 -9.01
CA VAL A 15 10.73 -4.54 -8.40
C VAL A 15 10.40 -3.09 -8.77
N LYS A 16 10.10 -2.79 -10.04
CA LYS A 16 9.77 -1.42 -10.49
C LYS A 16 8.50 -0.86 -9.83
N ILE A 17 7.49 -1.70 -9.60
CA ILE A 17 6.26 -1.25 -8.91
C ILE A 17 6.46 -1.17 -7.40
N PHE A 18 7.32 -2.01 -6.81
CA PHE A 18 7.59 -2.05 -5.38
C PHE A 18 8.36 -0.82 -4.89
N ILE A 19 9.34 -0.34 -5.65
CA ILE A 19 10.13 0.88 -5.31
C ILE A 19 9.24 2.13 -5.27
N ARG A 20 8.05 2.10 -5.88
CA ARG A 20 7.08 3.19 -5.84
C ARG A 20 6.17 3.06 -4.62
N LYS A 21 5.56 4.17 -4.19
CA LYS A 21 4.54 4.16 -3.13
C LYS A 21 3.43 3.14 -3.46
N ARG A 22 3.13 2.25 -2.51
CA ARG A 22 2.05 1.26 -2.62
C ARG A 22 0.70 1.95 -2.83
N ARG A 23 0.07 1.70 -3.98
CA ARG A 23 -1.26 2.19 -4.37
C ARG A 23 -1.80 1.35 -5.53
N TRP A 24 -3.08 1.51 -5.87
CA TRP A 24 -3.63 0.91 -7.09
C TRP A 24 -2.99 1.51 -8.33
N LEU A 25 -2.60 0.62 -9.24
CA LEU A 25 -1.96 0.93 -10.51
C LEU A 25 -2.91 0.56 -11.65
N LEU A 26 -3.14 1.51 -12.55
CA LEU A 26 -3.89 1.27 -13.78
C LEU A 26 -2.90 0.86 -14.86
N VAL A 27 -3.09 -0.33 -15.44
CA VAL A 27 -2.12 -0.90 -16.40
C VAL A 27 -1.92 0.04 -17.60
N GLU A 28 -3.00 0.65 -18.09
CA GLU A 28 -2.99 1.63 -19.19
C GLU A 28 -2.14 2.88 -18.91
N ARG A 29 -1.87 3.20 -17.63
CA ARG A 29 -1.06 4.36 -17.23
C ARG A 29 0.40 4.01 -16.97
N LEU A 30 0.76 2.72 -17.03
CA LEU A 30 2.12 2.27 -16.81
C LEU A 30 2.85 2.18 -18.15
N ASN A 31 4.01 2.82 -18.23
CA ASN A 31 4.91 2.68 -19.36
C ASN A 31 6.24 2.08 -18.87
N PHE A 32 6.43 0.79 -19.15
CA PHE A 32 7.67 0.06 -18.91
C PHE A 32 8.12 -0.63 -20.20
N ALA A 33 8.23 0.13 -21.28
CA ALA A 33 8.59 -0.37 -22.61
C ALA A 33 9.91 -1.16 -22.65
N ASN A 34 10.81 -0.91 -21.68
CA ASN A 34 12.06 -1.65 -21.50
C ASN A 34 11.87 -3.08 -20.96
N ILE A 35 10.73 -3.37 -20.31
CA ILE A 35 10.39 -4.71 -19.79
C ILE A 35 9.52 -5.44 -20.81
N SER A 36 8.40 -4.83 -21.18
CA SER A 36 7.45 -5.38 -22.15
C SER A 36 6.56 -4.27 -22.71
N ARG A 37 6.09 -4.47 -23.95
CA ARG A 37 5.07 -3.61 -24.57
C ARG A 37 3.68 -3.88 -24.01
N ASP A 38 3.42 -5.14 -23.66
CA ASP A 38 2.21 -5.56 -22.97
C ASP A 38 2.55 -6.02 -21.55
N LEU A 39 2.02 -5.31 -20.56
CA LEU A 39 2.26 -5.56 -19.14
C LEU A 39 1.20 -6.48 -18.54
N LEU A 40 0.05 -6.65 -19.19
CA LEU A 40 -1.08 -7.39 -18.63
C LEU A 40 -0.73 -8.87 -18.33
N PRO A 41 -0.06 -9.62 -19.23
CA PRO A 41 0.34 -10.99 -18.95
C PRO A 41 1.30 -11.11 -17.74
N LEU A 42 2.17 -10.12 -17.55
CA LEU A 42 3.10 -10.07 -16.42
C LEU A 42 2.36 -9.81 -15.10
N PHE A 43 1.38 -8.91 -15.10
CA PHE A 43 0.53 -8.70 -13.93
C PHE A 43 -0.31 -9.94 -13.58
N ASP A 44 -0.81 -10.65 -14.59
CA ASP A 44 -1.57 -11.89 -14.37
C ASP A 44 -0.70 -12.99 -13.77
N GLU A 45 0.56 -13.10 -14.18
CA GLU A 45 1.52 -14.00 -13.54
C GLU A 45 1.77 -13.61 -12.07
N LEU A 46 2.06 -12.33 -11.80
CA LEU A 46 2.28 -11.84 -10.44
C LEU A 46 1.05 -12.05 -9.54
N ASN A 47 -0.16 -11.91 -10.11
CA ASN A 47 -1.42 -12.14 -9.41
C ASN A 47 -1.63 -13.64 -9.11
N LYS A 48 -1.30 -14.53 -10.04
CA LYS A 48 -1.36 -15.99 -9.84
C LYS A 48 -0.45 -16.45 -8.69
N VAL A 49 0.72 -15.83 -8.54
CA VAL A 49 1.68 -16.14 -7.47
C VAL A 49 1.33 -15.43 -6.15
N GLY A 50 0.34 -14.52 -6.15
CA GLY A 50 -0.10 -13.81 -4.95
C GLY A 50 0.77 -12.62 -4.54
N LEU A 51 1.63 -12.12 -5.44
CA LEU A 51 2.46 -10.94 -5.20
C LEU A 51 1.68 -9.63 -5.36
N VAL A 52 0.69 -9.63 -6.25
CA VAL A 52 -0.23 -8.51 -6.48
C VAL A 52 -1.69 -8.98 -6.38
N GLU A 53 -2.58 -8.07 -6.04
CA GLU A 53 -4.02 -8.25 -6.05
C GLU A 53 -4.65 -7.50 -7.23
N SER A 54 -5.57 -8.16 -7.94
CA SER A 54 -6.37 -7.51 -8.99
C SER A 54 -7.49 -6.64 -8.40
N GLY A 55 -7.79 -5.51 -9.02
CA GLY A 55 -8.88 -4.62 -8.58
C GLY A 55 -10.27 -5.25 -8.73
N ARG A 56 -10.42 -6.32 -9.52
CA ARG A 56 -11.66 -7.08 -9.60
C ARG A 56 -12.00 -7.75 -8.27
N ALA A 57 -11.00 -8.25 -7.54
CA ALA A 57 -11.18 -8.93 -6.27
C ALA A 57 -10.85 -8.01 -5.07
N GLY A 58 -9.72 -7.31 -5.11
CA GLY A 58 -9.16 -6.58 -3.95
C GLY A 58 -9.67 -5.15 -3.74
N LEU A 59 -10.20 -4.47 -4.76
CA LEU A 59 -10.64 -3.07 -4.65
C LEU A 59 -12.05 -2.98 -4.05
N THR A 60 -12.20 -3.17 -2.74
CA THR A 60 -13.51 -3.19 -2.05
C THR A 60 -14.01 -1.80 -1.65
N ASN A 61 -13.10 -0.84 -1.46
CA ASN A 61 -13.45 0.50 -1.04
C ASN A 61 -13.95 1.35 -2.23
N LEU A 62 -15.23 1.70 -2.21
CA LEU A 62 -15.86 2.50 -3.27
C LEU A 62 -15.29 3.91 -3.39
N SER A 63 -14.92 4.54 -2.28
CA SER A 63 -14.30 5.87 -2.29
C SER A 63 -12.96 5.83 -3.00
N GLU A 64 -12.10 4.87 -2.62
CA GLU A 64 -10.81 4.64 -3.28
C GLU A 64 -11.01 4.40 -4.78
N ALA A 65 -11.96 3.54 -5.15
CA ALA A 65 -12.26 3.20 -6.55
C ALA A 65 -12.71 4.42 -7.38
N ILE A 66 -13.64 5.23 -6.86
CA ILE A 66 -14.13 6.43 -7.54
C ILE A 66 -13.00 7.45 -7.74
N HIS A 67 -12.11 7.60 -6.75
CA HIS A 67 -10.99 8.55 -6.84
C HIS A 67 -9.92 8.14 -7.87
N LEU A 68 -9.83 6.84 -8.23
CA LEU A 68 -8.94 6.35 -9.29
C LEU A 68 -9.39 6.73 -10.70
N LEU A 69 -10.70 6.94 -10.90
CA LEU A 69 -11.27 7.26 -12.20
C LEU A 69 -10.72 8.58 -12.77
N HIS A 70 -10.45 8.56 -14.07
CA HIS A 70 -10.20 9.79 -14.82
C HIS A 70 -11.52 10.54 -15.06
N VAL A 71 -11.45 11.85 -15.34
CA VAL A 71 -12.64 12.71 -15.47
C VAL A 71 -13.66 12.19 -16.50
N PRO A 72 -13.27 11.83 -17.75
CA PRO A 72 -14.17 11.19 -18.71
C PRO A 72 -14.84 9.91 -18.19
N SER A 73 -14.09 8.95 -17.63
CA SER A 73 -14.68 7.71 -17.07
C SER A 73 -15.62 8.01 -15.90
N LEU A 74 -15.27 8.97 -15.06
CA LEU A 74 -16.12 9.44 -13.96
C LEU A 74 -17.45 10.02 -14.46
N LYS A 75 -17.42 10.80 -15.56
CA LYS A 75 -18.64 11.33 -16.19
C LYS A 75 -19.51 10.22 -16.79
N LEU A 76 -18.92 9.17 -17.36
CA LEU A 76 -19.67 8.01 -17.86
C LEU A 76 -20.39 7.26 -16.73
N VAL A 77 -19.68 7.03 -15.61
CA VAL A 77 -20.27 6.44 -14.40
C VAL A 77 -21.39 7.34 -13.86
N ALA A 78 -21.14 8.65 -13.73
CA ALA A 78 -22.13 9.61 -13.26
C ALA A 78 -23.40 9.61 -14.13
N LYS A 79 -23.26 9.51 -15.45
CA LYS A 79 -24.38 9.39 -16.39
C LYS A 79 -25.22 8.13 -16.14
N LYS A 80 -24.58 6.97 -15.88
CA LYS A 80 -25.31 5.72 -15.53
C LYS A 80 -26.12 5.85 -14.24
N PHE A 81 -25.67 6.66 -13.29
CA PHE A 81 -26.35 6.91 -12.01
C PHE A 81 -27.21 8.19 -12.02
N GLN A 82 -27.49 8.76 -13.19
CA GLN A 82 -28.33 9.95 -13.36
C GLN A 82 -27.83 11.17 -12.56
N ILE A 83 -26.51 11.29 -12.36
CA ILE A 83 -25.88 12.44 -11.70
C ILE A 83 -25.47 13.47 -12.74
N ASN A 84 -25.65 14.75 -12.40
CA ASN A 84 -25.20 15.87 -13.23
C ASN A 84 -23.69 15.81 -13.52
N ILE A 85 -23.34 15.65 -14.79
CA ILE A 85 -21.97 15.52 -15.32
C ILE A 85 -21.23 16.85 -15.54
N ASN A 86 -21.95 17.97 -15.48
CA ASN A 86 -21.40 19.32 -15.67
C ASN A 86 -20.80 19.89 -14.37
N ALA A 87 -20.95 19.19 -13.25
CA ALA A 87 -20.36 19.56 -11.98
C ALA A 87 -18.83 19.26 -11.95
N GLY A 88 -18.12 19.87 -11.00
CA GLY A 88 -16.69 19.60 -10.78
C GLY A 88 -16.42 18.15 -10.36
N LYS A 89 -15.18 17.66 -10.57
CA LYS A 89 -14.76 16.28 -10.25
C LYS A 89 -15.14 15.88 -8.81
N LEU A 90 -14.82 16.75 -7.84
CA LEU A 90 -15.08 16.49 -6.42
C LEU A 90 -16.57 16.41 -6.11
N ASP A 91 -17.40 17.23 -6.76
CA ASP A 91 -18.85 17.22 -6.55
C ASP A 91 -19.48 15.95 -7.14
N ILE A 92 -18.99 15.48 -8.29
CA ILE A 92 -19.42 14.21 -8.86
C ILE A 92 -19.06 13.05 -7.92
N CYS A 93 -17.81 13.00 -7.42
CA CYS A 93 -17.38 12.01 -6.44
C CYS A 93 -18.28 12.03 -5.18
N ARG A 94 -18.53 13.21 -4.62
CA ARG A 94 -19.36 13.38 -3.41
C ARG A 94 -20.79 12.92 -3.65
N LYS A 95 -21.39 13.27 -4.79
CA LYS A 95 -22.75 12.85 -5.15
C LYS A 95 -22.86 11.35 -5.36
N LEU A 96 -21.89 10.72 -6.03
CA LEU A 96 -21.84 9.26 -6.20
C LEU A 96 -21.73 8.55 -4.84
N LEU A 97 -20.85 9.01 -3.97
CA LEU A 97 -20.71 8.44 -2.63
C LEU A 97 -21.98 8.60 -1.79
N LYS A 98 -22.61 9.78 -1.84
CA LYS A 98 -23.89 10.01 -1.16
C LYS A 98 -24.99 9.08 -1.69
N LEU A 99 -25.10 8.94 -3.00
CA LEU A 99 -26.07 8.04 -3.64
C LEU A 99 -25.82 6.56 -3.29
N SER A 100 -24.55 6.16 -3.16
CA SER A 100 -24.20 4.79 -2.81
C SER A 100 -24.66 4.38 -1.42
N GLN A 101 -24.78 5.34 -0.49
CA GLN A 101 -25.22 5.14 0.88
C GLN A 101 -26.74 5.18 1.04
N GLN A 102 -27.46 5.73 0.05
CA GLN A 102 -28.91 5.79 0.07
C GLN A 102 -29.50 4.38 -0.06
N LYS A 103 -30.43 4.07 0.84
CA LYS A 103 -31.20 2.84 0.80
C LYS A 103 -32.31 2.97 -0.24
N ASN A 104 -32.49 1.95 -1.05
CA ASN A 104 -33.62 1.84 -1.97
C ASN A 104 -34.88 1.36 -1.22
N VAL A 105 -35.99 1.18 -1.95
CA VAL A 105 -37.29 0.72 -1.42
C VAL A 105 -37.19 -0.64 -0.72
N PHE A 106 -36.19 -1.44 -1.04
CA PHE A 106 -35.92 -2.75 -0.42
C PHE A 106 -34.89 -2.68 0.73
N GLY A 107 -34.51 -1.48 1.18
CA GLY A 107 -33.52 -1.29 2.24
C GLY A 107 -32.06 -1.56 1.83
N ALA A 108 -31.83 -1.98 0.58
CA ALA A 108 -30.50 -2.27 0.05
C ALA A 108 -29.82 -1.00 -0.48
N THR A 109 -28.49 -0.97 -0.39
CA THR A 109 -27.68 0.14 -0.91
C THR A 109 -27.19 -0.14 -2.33
N ASN A 110 -26.94 0.91 -3.10
CA ASN A 110 -26.40 0.78 -4.45
C ASN A 110 -24.86 0.63 -4.48
N ALA A 111 -24.20 0.55 -3.32
CA ALA A 111 -22.74 0.57 -3.20
C ALA A 111 -22.05 -0.58 -3.95
N THR A 112 -22.57 -1.81 -3.84
CA THR A 112 -21.99 -3.00 -4.49
C THR A 112 -22.12 -2.92 -6.02
N ARG A 113 -23.31 -2.56 -6.51
CA ARG A 113 -23.58 -2.33 -7.94
C ARG A 113 -22.72 -1.19 -8.48
N MET A 114 -22.60 -0.09 -7.74
CA MET A 114 -21.78 1.04 -8.13
C MET A 114 -20.31 0.67 -8.20
N LEU A 115 -19.80 -0.08 -7.22
CA LEU A 115 -18.42 -0.56 -7.23
C LEU A 115 -18.13 -1.44 -8.45
N GLN A 116 -19.05 -2.33 -8.83
CA GLN A 116 -18.92 -3.15 -10.03
C GLN A 116 -18.83 -2.28 -11.29
N VAL A 117 -19.73 -1.30 -11.45
CA VAL A 117 -19.72 -0.37 -12.59
C VAL A 117 -18.44 0.48 -12.61
N VAL A 118 -17.93 0.91 -11.46
CA VAL A 118 -16.67 1.66 -11.36
C VAL A 118 -15.49 0.78 -11.80
N ARG A 119 -15.41 -0.48 -11.35
CA ARG A 119 -14.36 -1.42 -11.76
C ARG A 119 -14.36 -1.68 -13.26
N GLU A 120 -15.53 -1.80 -13.89
CA GLU A 120 -15.67 -1.92 -15.35
C GLU A 120 -15.04 -0.73 -16.10
N HIS A 121 -15.23 0.50 -15.61
CA HIS A 121 -14.69 1.71 -16.24
C HIS A 121 -13.23 2.03 -15.86
N LEU A 122 -12.69 1.39 -14.82
CA LEU A 122 -11.27 1.50 -14.45
C LEU A 122 -10.39 0.61 -15.35
N GLY A 123 -10.93 -0.52 -15.83
CA GLY A 123 -10.16 -1.51 -16.55
C GLY A 123 -9.20 -2.29 -15.63
N PRO A 124 -8.19 -2.98 -16.21
CA PRO A 124 -7.21 -3.75 -15.47
C PRO A 124 -6.42 -2.88 -14.49
N CYS A 125 -6.50 -3.21 -13.21
CA CYS A 125 -5.76 -2.53 -12.16
C CYS A 125 -5.25 -3.51 -11.11
N TYR A 126 -4.08 -3.21 -10.56
CA TYR A 126 -3.39 -4.09 -9.61
C TYR A 126 -2.74 -3.28 -8.48
N ARG A 127 -2.56 -3.90 -7.32
CA ARG A 127 -1.80 -3.34 -6.19
C ARG A 127 -0.95 -4.45 -5.58
N ILE A 128 0.19 -4.12 -5.00
CA ILE A 128 0.98 -5.12 -4.26
C ILE A 128 0.19 -5.57 -3.03
N VAL A 129 0.13 -6.87 -2.78
CA VAL A 129 -0.54 -7.42 -1.59
C VAL A 129 0.10 -6.84 -0.34
N GLU A 130 -0.71 -6.41 0.64
CA GLU A 130 -0.21 -5.72 1.86
C GLU A 130 0.88 -6.53 2.57
N ASN A 131 0.64 -7.83 2.79
CA ASN A 131 1.59 -8.70 3.49
C ASN A 131 2.91 -8.86 2.71
N VAL A 132 2.84 -8.94 1.37
CA VAL A 132 4.02 -8.98 0.50
C VAL A 132 4.77 -7.66 0.60
N TRP A 133 4.05 -6.53 0.55
CA TRP A 133 4.66 -5.22 0.67
C TRP A 133 5.40 -5.07 2.00
N ARG A 134 4.74 -5.39 3.11
CA ARG A 134 5.33 -5.38 4.47
C ARG A 134 6.54 -6.29 4.57
N PHE A 135 6.47 -7.50 4.02
CA PHE A 135 7.59 -8.44 4.02
C PHE A 135 8.81 -7.89 3.29
N PHE A 136 8.65 -7.36 2.08
CA PHE A 136 9.78 -6.80 1.34
C PHE A 136 10.28 -5.50 1.95
N ASN A 137 9.40 -4.63 2.47
CA ASN A 137 9.81 -3.45 3.22
C ASN A 137 10.58 -3.85 4.48
N ALA A 138 10.19 -4.97 5.09
CA ALA A 138 10.96 -5.66 6.10
C ALA A 138 12.36 -5.91 5.61
N VAL A 139 12.50 -6.88 4.71
CA VAL A 139 13.76 -7.32 4.12
C VAL A 139 14.65 -6.14 3.72
N PHE A 140 14.15 -5.18 2.94
CA PHE A 140 14.97 -4.04 2.48
C PHE A 140 15.48 -3.16 3.62
N THR A 141 14.73 -2.99 4.69
CA THR A 141 15.19 -2.26 5.87
C THR A 141 16.19 -3.10 6.69
N LEU A 142 16.01 -4.43 6.76
CA LEU A 142 16.88 -5.36 7.49
C LEU A 142 18.29 -5.34 6.92
N TYR A 143 18.33 -5.22 5.61
CA TYR A 143 19.51 -5.28 4.79
C TYR A 143 20.22 -3.92 4.66
N SER A 144 19.67 -2.82 5.18
CA SER A 144 20.28 -1.48 5.13
C SER A 144 20.98 -1.15 6.46
N PRO A 145 22.30 -1.41 6.63
CA PRO A 145 22.95 -1.06 7.88
C PRO A 145 23.32 0.43 7.94
N CYS A 146 23.46 1.15 6.81
CA CYS A 146 23.76 2.59 6.81
C CYS A 146 23.42 3.37 5.51
N ASP A 147 23.13 2.73 4.36
CA ASP A 147 22.89 3.46 3.11
C ASP A 147 21.50 3.20 2.54
N MET A 148 20.74 4.28 2.33
CA MET A 148 19.42 4.37 1.68
C MET A 148 19.43 3.95 0.19
N SER A 149 20.12 2.86 -0.17
CA SER A 149 20.13 2.34 -1.54
C SER A 149 19.85 0.83 -1.56
N SER A 150 18.66 0.49 -2.05
CA SER A 150 18.18 -0.88 -2.22
C SER A 150 19.00 -1.73 -3.20
N SER A 151 20.00 -1.15 -3.88
CA SER A 151 20.79 -1.79 -4.94
C SER A 151 21.92 -2.69 -4.43
N LEU A 152 22.35 -2.55 -3.18
CA LEU A 152 23.51 -3.25 -2.62
C LEU A 152 23.14 -4.51 -1.80
N LEU A 153 21.89 -4.94 -1.84
CA LEU A 153 21.27 -5.81 -0.82
C LEU A 153 21.26 -7.31 -1.13
N LEU A 154 21.85 -7.75 -2.25
CA LEU A 154 21.68 -9.14 -2.70
C LEU A 154 22.74 -10.13 -2.18
N ASP A 155 23.67 -9.70 -1.31
CA ASP A 155 24.91 -10.46 -1.07
C ASP A 155 25.11 -11.07 0.35
N GLN A 156 24.20 -10.96 1.34
CA GLN A 156 24.49 -11.51 2.69
C GLN A 156 23.34 -12.22 3.42
N PRO A 157 23.57 -13.33 4.18
CA PRO A 157 22.49 -14.27 4.53
C PRO A 157 22.14 -14.40 6.02
N THR A 158 22.57 -13.53 6.93
CA THR A 158 22.39 -13.79 8.38
C THR A 158 21.84 -12.62 9.18
N VAL A 159 20.52 -12.44 9.29
CA VAL A 159 19.92 -11.64 10.39
C VAL A 159 18.50 -12.09 10.74
N ASN A 160 18.16 -11.99 12.04
CA ASN A 160 16.89 -12.39 12.67
C ASN A 160 15.70 -11.51 12.21
N LEU A 161 14.80 -12.08 11.40
CA LEU A 161 13.66 -11.43 10.74
C LEU A 161 12.65 -10.77 11.70
N ALA A 162 12.51 -11.24 12.94
CA ALA A 162 11.43 -10.82 13.84
C ALA A 162 11.66 -9.46 14.52
N SER A 163 12.82 -9.24 15.13
CA SER A 163 13.23 -7.94 15.73
C SER A 163 13.22 -6.79 14.73
N GLN A 164 13.43 -7.19 13.50
CA GLN A 164 13.66 -6.40 12.32
C GLN A 164 12.33 -5.94 11.68
N LEU A 165 11.31 -6.80 11.68
CA LEU A 165 9.91 -6.42 11.40
C LEU A 165 9.38 -5.42 12.43
N LEU A 166 9.70 -5.62 13.71
CA LEU A 166 9.29 -4.71 14.78
C LEU A 166 9.88 -3.30 14.60
N TYR A 167 11.15 -3.20 14.21
CA TYR A 167 11.81 -1.91 13.94
C TYR A 167 11.07 -1.08 12.90
N ILE A 168 10.52 -1.73 11.89
CA ILE A 168 9.85 -1.07 10.77
C ILE A 168 8.46 -0.64 11.14
N MET A 169 7.73 -1.49 11.84
CA MET A 169 6.43 -1.10 12.40
C MET A 169 6.58 0.10 13.34
N ALA A 170 7.67 0.17 14.10
CA ALA A 170 8.01 1.33 14.92
C ALA A 170 8.33 2.57 14.06
N LYS A 171 9.13 2.42 12.99
CA LYS A 171 9.50 3.52 12.09
C LYS A 171 8.35 4.07 11.25
N GLU A 172 7.46 3.21 10.77
CA GLU A 172 6.24 3.62 10.07
C GLU A 172 5.33 4.43 11.00
N LEU A 173 5.18 3.97 12.26
CA LEU A 173 4.41 4.71 13.26
C LEU A 173 5.06 6.06 13.61
N GLU A 174 6.40 6.11 13.77
CA GLU A 174 7.13 7.38 13.95
C GLU A 174 6.89 8.35 12.79
N ALA A 175 6.94 7.86 11.55
CA ALA A 175 6.72 8.66 10.34
C ALA A 175 5.28 9.17 10.23
N ASP A 176 4.28 8.33 10.56
CA ASP A 176 2.87 8.72 10.59
C ASP A 176 2.60 9.79 11.66
N ILE A 177 3.20 9.65 12.85
CA ILE A 177 3.14 10.66 13.91
C ILE A 177 3.81 11.95 13.45
N ALA A 178 4.98 11.88 12.81
CA ALA A 178 5.69 13.06 12.30
C ALA A 178 4.91 13.80 11.19
N ASP A 179 4.29 13.08 10.24
CA ASP A 179 3.42 13.69 9.22
C ASP A 179 2.18 14.32 9.88
N ALA A 180 1.58 13.68 10.89
CA ALA A 180 0.45 14.23 11.63
C ALA A 180 0.85 15.51 12.40
N MET A 181 2.03 15.54 13.03
CA MET A 181 2.59 16.73 13.68
C MET A 181 2.80 17.86 12.67
N GLY A 182 3.42 17.56 11.52
CA GLY A 182 3.64 18.54 10.44
C GLY A 182 2.34 19.12 9.87
N ARG A 183 1.22 18.39 9.98
CA ARG A 183 -0.12 18.82 9.57
C ARG A 183 -0.98 19.38 10.72
N ALA A 184 -0.42 19.54 11.92
CA ALA A 184 -1.12 19.98 13.13
C ALA A 184 -2.37 19.14 13.50
N LYS A 185 -2.35 17.84 13.19
CA LYS A 185 -3.44 16.91 13.53
C LYS A 185 -3.22 16.27 14.91
N TRP A 186 -3.39 17.06 15.97
CA TRP A 186 -3.02 16.67 17.34
C TRP A 186 -3.74 15.43 17.88
N THR A 187 -4.96 15.15 17.44
CA THR A 187 -5.69 13.92 17.80
C THR A 187 -5.00 12.67 17.24
N ASP A 188 -4.53 12.74 15.99
CA ASP A 188 -3.84 11.63 15.33
C ASP A 188 -2.45 11.42 15.95
N VAL A 189 -1.77 12.52 16.31
CA VAL A 189 -0.50 12.49 17.07
C VAL A 189 -0.71 11.79 18.43
N TYR A 190 -1.72 12.19 19.19
CA TYR A 190 -2.03 11.59 20.49
C TYR A 190 -2.33 10.09 20.39
N ASN A 191 -3.19 9.70 19.44
CA ASN A 191 -3.54 8.30 19.22
C ASN A 191 -2.33 7.47 18.77
N GLY A 192 -1.48 8.02 17.91
CA GLY A 192 -0.24 7.38 17.47
C GLY A 192 0.74 7.18 18.62
N ALA A 193 0.95 8.22 19.45
CA ALA A 193 1.83 8.15 20.62
C ALA A 193 1.31 7.17 21.68
N LEU A 194 -0.01 7.14 21.92
CA LEU A 194 -0.62 6.17 22.84
C LEU A 194 -0.42 4.73 22.34
N LYS A 195 -0.59 4.50 21.04
CA LYS A 195 -0.32 3.20 20.42
C LYS A 195 1.15 2.79 20.56
N ALA A 196 2.08 3.71 20.30
CA ALA A 196 3.52 3.47 20.47
C ALA A 196 3.87 3.09 21.91
N ARG A 197 3.33 3.83 22.89
CA ARG A 197 3.51 3.56 24.32
C ARG A 197 3.01 2.18 24.72
N ASN A 198 1.80 1.80 24.28
CA ASN A 198 1.24 0.49 24.63
C ASN A 198 2.11 -0.64 24.09
N ILE A 199 2.54 -0.55 22.82
CA ILE A 199 3.44 -1.53 22.22
C ILE A 199 4.75 -1.61 23.02
N PHE A 200 5.36 -0.47 23.36
CA PHE A 200 6.59 -0.42 24.15
C PHE A 200 6.43 -1.11 25.53
N LEU A 201 5.31 -0.90 26.21
CA LEU A 201 5.06 -1.48 27.53
C LEU A 201 4.78 -3.00 27.48
N GLU A 202 4.16 -3.47 26.41
CA GLU A 202 3.82 -4.89 26.22
C GLU A 202 4.99 -5.74 25.70
N VAL A 203 6.13 -5.13 25.37
CA VAL A 203 7.32 -5.85 24.92
C VAL A 203 7.83 -6.82 25.98
N ASP A 204 8.09 -8.06 25.53
CA ASP A 204 8.66 -9.14 26.32
C ASP A 204 10.01 -8.76 26.99
N ILE A 205 10.19 -9.24 28.22
CA ILE A 205 11.34 -8.86 29.03
C ILE A 205 12.66 -9.43 28.51
N GLU A 206 12.66 -10.64 27.92
CA GLU A 206 13.86 -11.24 27.34
C GLU A 206 14.30 -10.43 26.11
N TYR A 207 13.35 -10.02 25.27
CA TYR A 207 13.64 -9.18 24.11
C TYR A 207 14.18 -7.79 24.50
N ARG A 208 13.63 -7.19 25.55
CA ARG A 208 14.13 -5.92 26.11
C ARG A 208 15.59 -6.06 26.57
N LEU A 209 15.91 -7.13 27.30
CA LEU A 209 17.28 -7.41 27.77
C LEU A 209 18.25 -7.59 26.59
N ILE A 210 17.83 -8.27 25.52
CA ILE A 210 18.64 -8.42 24.30
C ILE A 210 18.94 -7.05 23.68
N CYS A 211 17.94 -6.18 23.52
CA CYS A 211 18.13 -4.85 22.97
C CYS A 211 19.03 -3.95 23.85
N GLU A 212 18.92 -4.07 25.17
CA GLU A 212 19.75 -3.32 26.12
C GLU A 212 21.20 -3.80 26.13
N ALA A 213 21.45 -5.08 25.87
CA ALA A 213 22.80 -5.65 25.75
C ALA A 213 23.55 -5.14 24.50
N ILE A 214 22.85 -4.60 23.49
CA ILE A 214 23.46 -4.04 22.28
C ILE A 214 24.25 -2.76 22.62
N PRO A 215 25.46 -2.56 22.05
CA PRO A 215 26.23 -1.33 22.23
C PRO A 215 25.43 -0.06 21.87
N PRO A 216 25.62 1.08 22.58
CA PRO A 216 24.78 2.27 22.41
C PRO A 216 24.69 2.81 20.97
N HIS A 217 25.77 2.72 20.20
CA HIS A 217 25.81 3.17 18.81
C HIS A 217 25.01 2.28 17.85
N LEU A 218 24.72 1.04 18.23
CA LEU A 218 23.89 0.09 17.48
C LEU A 218 22.46 0.02 18.03
N ARG A 219 22.27 0.32 19.32
CA ARG A 219 20.95 0.31 19.97
C ARG A 219 19.95 1.26 19.30
N ARG A 220 20.43 2.31 18.64
CA ARG A 220 19.60 3.24 17.85
C ARG A 220 18.82 2.58 16.70
N PHE A 221 19.20 1.36 16.33
CA PHE A 221 18.59 0.57 15.27
C PHE A 221 17.64 -0.52 15.82
N THR A 222 17.21 -0.43 17.08
CA THR A 222 16.15 -1.28 17.65
C THR A 222 14.81 -0.57 17.66
N ASP A 223 13.73 -1.34 17.57
CA ASP A 223 12.35 -0.86 17.68
C ASP A 223 12.12 -0.14 19.02
N LEU A 224 12.66 -0.69 20.10
CA LEU A 224 12.59 -0.08 21.43
C LEU A 224 13.20 1.33 21.45
N TRP A 225 14.31 1.56 20.74
CA TRP A 225 14.87 2.90 20.62
C TRP A 225 13.98 3.85 19.80
N VAL A 226 13.30 3.34 18.77
CA VAL A 226 12.36 4.13 17.98
C VAL A 226 11.16 4.55 18.81
N TYR A 227 10.60 3.65 19.63
CA TYR A 227 9.48 3.98 20.51
C TYR A 227 9.82 4.98 21.62
N THR A 228 11.11 5.15 21.95
CA THR A 228 11.56 6.15 22.95
C THR A 228 11.76 7.56 22.38
N ARG A 229 11.77 7.73 21.05
CA ARG A 229 11.88 9.04 20.38
C ARG A 229 10.53 9.71 20.23
#